data_AF-J9FJM1-F1
#
_entry.id   AF-J9FJM1-F1
#
_cell.length_a   1.000
_cell.length_b   1.000
_cell.length_c   1.000
_cell.angle_alpha   90.00
_cell.angle_beta   90.00
_cell.angle_gamma   90.00
#
_symmetry.space_group_name_H-M   'P 1'
#
loop_
_entity.id
_entity.type
_entity.pdbx_description
1 polymer ?
#
loop_
_entity_poly.entity_id
_entity_poly.type
_entity_poly.pdbx_seq_one_letter_code
_entity_poly.pdbx_strand_id
1 'polypeptide(L)' 'FIKRYGKPFNKEISYTQDNQEKEKLFYKEELNKGTWYIITTAFTFIDDKLIKQEVVKEERTFQKCDCNK' A
#
# COMPACT_ATOMS: atom_id res chain seq x y z
N PHE A 1 -12.36 3.10 8.12
CA PHE A 1 -11.31 3.31 7.09
C PHE A 1 -11.82 3.00 5.68
N ILE A 2 -12.25 1.76 5.41
CA ILE A 2 -12.76 1.29 4.10
C ILE A 2 -13.84 2.21 3.48
N LYS A 3 -14.81 2.69 4.27
CA LYS A 3 -15.86 3.59 3.76
C LYS A 3 -15.31 4.88 3.15
N ARG A 4 -14.13 5.35 3.60
CA ARG A 4 -13.50 6.58 3.12
C ARG A 4 -12.55 6.34 1.94
N TYR A 5 -11.78 5.25 1.98
CA TYR A 5 -10.71 4.98 1.00
C TYR A 5 -11.05 3.87 -0.01
N GLY A 6 -12.23 3.28 0.08
CA GLY A 6 -12.64 2.14 -0.74
C GLY A 6 -12.04 0.82 -0.27
N LYS A 7 -12.34 -0.24 -1.02
CA LYS A 7 -11.82 -1.59 -0.76
C LYS A 7 -10.32 -1.64 -1.13
N PRO A 8 -9.46 -2.24 -0.28
CA PRO A 8 -8.05 -2.42 -0.60
C PRO A 8 -7.89 -3.40 -1.77
N PHE A 9 -6.78 -3.30 -2.52
CA PHE A 9 -6.50 -4.26 -3.58
C PHE A 9 -6.04 -5.61 -3.02
N ASN A 10 -5.43 -5.61 -1.82
CA ASN A 10 -5.07 -6.82 -1.08
C ASN A 10 -5.24 -6.62 0.43
N LYS A 11 -5.52 -7.71 1.14
CA LYS A 11 -5.64 -7.75 2.61
C LYS A 11 -4.93 -8.99 3.13
N GLU A 12 -4.12 -8.81 4.15
CA GLU A 12 -3.49 -9.88 4.93
C GLU A 12 -4.05 -9.88 6.35
N ILE A 13 -4.30 -11.06 6.91
CA ILE A 13 -4.69 -11.26 8.31
C ILE A 13 -3.61 -12.10 8.97
N SER A 14 -3.18 -11.68 10.15
CA SER A 14 -2.24 -12.39 11.01
C SER A 14 -2.63 -12.16 12.47
N TYR A 15 -1.93 -12.79 13.42
CA TYR A 15 -2.17 -12.59 14.84
C TYR A 15 -0.89 -12.15 15.54
N THR A 16 -1.02 -11.29 16.55
CA THR A 16 0.10 -10.94 17.44
C THR A 16 0.44 -12.09 18.38
N GLN A 17 1.53 -11.96 19.15
CA GLN A 17 1.88 -12.94 20.20
C GLN A 17 0.77 -13.04 21.27
N ASP A 18 0.06 -11.94 21.51
CA ASP A 18 -1.07 -11.84 22.44
C ASP A 18 -2.41 -12.26 21.80
N ASN A 19 -2.37 -12.92 20.63
CA ASN A 19 -3.53 -13.42 19.89
C ASN A 19 -4.53 -12.32 19.46
N GLN A 20 -4.08 -11.07 19.31
CA GLN A 20 -4.89 -10.01 18.73
C GLN A 20 -4.86 -10.09 17.21
N GLU A 21 -6.01 -9.87 16.56
CA GLU A 21 -6.08 -9.83 15.10
C GLU A 21 -5.28 -8.62 14.60
N LYS A 22 -4.35 -8.91 13.68
CA LYS A 22 -3.55 -7.92 12.98
C LYS A 22 -3.92 -7.96 11.51
N GLU A 23 -4.63 -6.92 11.09
CA GLU A 23 -5.03 -6.70 9.70
C GLU A 23 -4.01 -5.81 9.00
N LYS A 24 -3.55 -6.20 7.80
CA LYS A 24 -2.74 -5.35 6.93
C LYS A 24 -3.45 -5.13 5.61
N LEU A 25 -3.81 -3.88 5.33
CA LEU A 25 -4.50 -3.45 4.11
C LEU A 25 -3.52 -2.80 3.15
N PHE A 26 -3.60 -3.17 1.88
CA PHE A 26 -2.74 -2.62 0.84
C PHE A 26 -3.56 -1.79 -0.16
N TYR A 27 -3.09 -0.59 -0.45
CA TYR A 27 -3.65 0.33 -1.44
C TYR A 27 -2.60 0.71 -2.48
N LYS A 28 -3.03 0.88 -3.72
CA LYS A 28 -2.21 1.41 -4.81
C LYS A 28 -2.70 2.79 -5.19
N GLU A 29 -1.77 3.71 -5.34
CA GLU A 29 -2.04 5.09 -5.71
C GLU A 29 -1.16 5.45 -6.91
N GLU A 30 -1.77 6.01 -7.95
CA GLU A 30 -1.05 6.56 -9.10
C GLU A 30 -0.74 8.03 -8.83
N LEU A 31 0.54 8.39 -8.90
CA LEU A 31 1.01 9.75 -8.67
C LEU A 31 1.80 10.25 -9.88
N ASN A 32 1.55 11.50 -10.28
CA ASN A 32 2.35 12.17 -11.28
C ASN A 32 3.19 13.28 -10.61
N LYS A 33 4.51 13.08 -10.58
CA LYS A 33 5.50 14.07 -10.10
C LYS A 33 6.57 14.32 -11.16
N GLY A 34 6.15 14.54 -12.41
CA GLY A 34 7.04 14.65 -13.58
C GLY A 34 7.38 13.31 -14.22
N THR A 35 7.08 12.20 -13.54
CA THR A 35 6.95 10.84 -14.08
C THR A 35 5.78 10.19 -13.35
N TRP A 36 5.14 9.20 -13.97
CA TRP A 36 4.08 8.42 -13.34
C TRP A 36 4.66 7.34 -12.42
N TYR A 37 4.13 7.27 -11.21
CA TYR A 37 4.49 6.31 -10.18
C TYR A 37 3.25 5.55 -9.72
N ILE A 38 3.38 4.25 -9.49
CA ILE A 38 2.44 3.48 -8.68
C ILE A 38 3.08 3.30 -7.31
N ILE A 39 2.46 3.89 -6.30
CA ILE A 39 2.85 3.71 -4.91
C ILE A 39 1.94 2.67 -4.27
N THR A 40 2.53 1.66 -3.64
CA THR A 40 1.80 0.72 -2.80
C THR A 40 2.01 1.10 -1.35
N THR A 41 0.95 1.49 -0.67
CA THR A 41 0.94 1.83 0.75
C THR A 41 0.26 0.72 1.54
N ALA A 42 0.85 0.31 2.66
CA ALA A 42 0.26 -0.62 3.60
C ALA A 42 -0.16 0.08 4.89
N PHE A 43 -1.36 -0.25 5.37
CA PHE A 43 -1.92 0.20 6.63
C PHE A 43 -2.13 -1.01 7.52
N THR A 44 -1.54 -1.01 8.70
CA THR A 44 -1.65 -2.10 9.67
C THR A 44 -2.55 -1.69 10.81
N PHE A 45 -3.52 -2.53 11.14
CA PHE A 45 -4.47 -2.36 12.21
C PHE A 45 -4.31 -3.49 13.23
N ILE A 46 -4.52 -3.17 14.51
CA ILE A 46 -4.72 -4.14 15.60
C ILE A 46 -5.95 -3.67 16.35
N ASP A 47 -6.93 -4.56 16.56
CA ASP A 47 -8.22 -4.25 17.19
C ASP A 47 -8.86 -2.97 16.62
N ASP A 48 -8.98 -2.90 15.29
CA ASP A 48 -9.50 -1.77 14.51
C ASP A 48 -8.75 -0.43 14.64
N LYS A 49 -7.62 -0.38 15.38
CA LYS A 49 -6.78 0.82 15.52
C LYS A 49 -5.62 0.78 14.55
N LEU A 50 -5.43 1.87 13.79
CA LEU A 50 -4.27 2.02 12.90
C LEU A 50 -2.99 2.16 13.74
N ILE A 51 -2.08 1.21 13.61
CA ILE A 51 -0.80 1.19 14.36
C ILE A 51 0.42 1.50 13.47
N LYS A 52 0.31 1.28 12.14
CA LYS A 52 1.40 1.56 11.21
C LYS A 52 0.88 1.93 9.83
N GLN A 53 1.55 2.89 9.20
CA GLN A 53 1.42 3.21 7.78
C GLN A 53 2.80 3.22 7.15
N GLU A 54 2.99 2.54 6.02
CA GLU A 54 4.28 2.46 5.33
C GLU A 54 4.12 2.34 3.81
N VAL A 55 5.02 2.95 3.05
CA VAL A 55 5.16 2.69 1.61
C VAL A 55 5.95 1.39 1.44
N VAL A 56 5.33 0.38 0.86
CA VAL A 56 5.96 -0.95 0.65
C VAL A 56 6.55 -1.12 -0.74
N LYS A 57 6.08 -0.33 -1.71
CA LYS A 57 6.59 -0.37 -3.08
C LYS A 57 6.37 0.96 -3.78
N GLU A 58 7.35 1.37 -4.58
CA GLU A 58 7.23 2.48 -5.52
C GLU A 58 7.68 1.97 -6.89
N GLU A 59 6.81 2.05 -7.90
CA GLU A 59 7.08 1.59 -9.25
C GLU A 59 6.96 2.76 -10.23
N ARG A 60 8.00 3.02 -11.03
CA ARG A 60 7.93 3.97 -12.14
C ARG A 60 7.22 3.29 -13.31
N THR A 61 6.11 3.85 -13.78
CA THR A 61 5.34 3.22 -14.87
C THR A 61 5.87 3.59 -16.26
N PHE A 62 6.59 4.70 -16.37
CA PHE A 62 7.28 5.09 -17.60
C PHE A 62 8.79 5.16 -17.36
N GLN A 63 9.48 4.07 -17.68
CA GLN A 63 10.88 4.16 -18.04
C GLN A 63 10.90 4.64 -19.50
N LYS A 64 11.34 5.87 -19.77
CA LYS A 64 11.65 6.27 -21.14
C LYS A 64 12.58 5.20 -21.70
N CYS A 65 12.20 4.57 -22.81
CA CYS A 65 13.08 3.65 -23.50
C CYS A 65 14.36 4.44 -23.82
N ASP A 66 15.50 4.05 -23.25
CA ASP A 66 16.79 4.51 -23.72
C ASP A 66 17.03 3.82 -25.07
N CYS A 67 16.39 4.35 -26.11
CA CYS A 67 16.55 3.90 -27.50
C CYS A 67 17.93 4.23 -28.08
N ASN A 68 18.90 4.62 -27.24
CA ASN A 68 20.29 4.82 -27.63
C ASN A 68 21.00 3.46 -27.72
N LYS A 69 20.59 2.68 -28.72
CA LYS A 69 21.30 1.50 -29.20
C LYS A 69 22.14 1.87 -30.41
#